data_AF-A0A1C4S492-F1
#
_entry.id   AF-A0A1C4S492-F1
#
_cell.length_a   1.000
_cell.length_b   1.000
_cell.length_c   1.000
_cell.angle_alpha   90.00
_cell.angle_beta   90.00
_cell.angle_gamma   90.00
#
_symmetry.space_group_name_H-M   'P 1'
#
loop_
_entity.id
_entity.type
_entity.pdbx_description
1 polymer ?
#
loop_
_entity_poly.entity_id
_entity_poly.type
_entity_poly.pdbx_seq_one_letter_code
_entity_poly.pdbx_strand_id
1 'polypeptide(L)'
;SGLPVLALVRFAEVLPDEPEAAVAADLAVEAMLDTLARTGSVPNPFGYPRQRVRPAGGTDRDAFFFPHANETGYWWQGENAGIASLAAAAVACARLDTVTGPDRERLLAFADDQLAWITGRNPFDASMLQGRGRNNVDYATDFPNLPGGIVNGVTSGWTDEEDIAFLPSDAPEGDDWRWAEQWIPHTGWFLLAVATAR
;
A
#
# COMPACT_ATOMS: atom_id res chain seq x y z
N SER A 1 -0.07 2.80 -6.00
CA SER A 1 1.39 2.50 -6.06
C SER A 1 2.17 3.80 -5.89
N GLY A 2 3.28 3.77 -5.12
CA GLY A 2 4.17 4.91 -4.92
C GLY A 2 5.30 5.04 -5.96
N LEU A 3 5.43 4.09 -6.89
CA LEU A 3 6.51 4.10 -7.89
C LEU A 3 6.56 5.37 -8.75
N PRO A 4 5.43 5.93 -9.26
CA PRO A 4 5.48 7.17 -10.05
C PRO A 4 6.07 8.35 -9.27
N VAL A 5 5.71 8.48 -7.99
CA VAL A 5 6.22 9.54 -7.10
C VAL A 5 7.72 9.35 -6.88
N LEU A 6 8.16 8.13 -6.56
CA LEU A 6 9.58 7.83 -6.38
C LEU A 6 10.39 8.11 -7.66
N ALA A 7 9.84 7.81 -8.84
CA ALA A 7 10.50 8.09 -10.10
C ALA A 7 10.69 9.60 -10.34
N LEU A 8 9.69 10.42 -10.02
CA LEU A 8 9.78 11.88 -10.12
C LEU A 8 10.80 12.47 -9.13
N VAL A 9 10.77 12.02 -7.86
CA VAL A 9 11.76 12.43 -6.85
C VAL A 9 13.17 12.04 -7.31
N ARG A 10 13.36 10.80 -7.78
CA ARG A 10 14.67 10.34 -8.27
C ARG A 10 15.14 11.10 -9.50
N PHE A 11 14.25 11.45 -10.41
CA PHE A 11 14.59 12.28 -11.56
C PHE A 11 15.15 13.64 -11.12
N ALA A 12 14.45 14.32 -10.21
CA ALA A 12 14.89 15.62 -9.68
C ALA A 12 16.21 15.53 -8.91
N GLU A 13 16.44 14.45 -8.17
CA GLU A 13 17.69 14.23 -7.42
C GLU A 13 18.90 13.96 -8.32
N VAL A 14 18.72 13.17 -9.39
CA VAL A 14 19.81 12.72 -10.27
C VAL A 14 20.14 13.76 -11.33
N LEU A 15 19.16 14.56 -11.75
CA LEU A 15 19.28 15.55 -12.81
C LEU A 15 18.85 16.95 -12.32
N PRO A 16 19.51 17.53 -11.30
CA PRO A 16 19.06 18.76 -10.65
C PRO A 16 19.15 20.01 -11.54
N ASP A 17 19.99 19.98 -12.58
CA ASP A 17 20.19 21.10 -13.51
C ASP A 17 19.20 21.11 -14.69
N GLU A 18 18.39 20.05 -14.84
CA GLU A 18 17.36 19.99 -15.88
C GLU A 18 16.19 20.92 -15.54
N PRO A 19 15.60 21.60 -16.54
CA PRO A 19 14.54 22.57 -16.30
C PRO A 19 13.28 21.94 -15.69
N GLU A 20 13.06 20.64 -15.88
CA GLU A 20 11.93 19.89 -15.30
C GLU A 20 12.16 19.40 -13.86
N ALA A 21 13.38 19.50 -13.31
CA ALA A 21 13.71 18.89 -12.01
C ALA A 21 12.81 19.40 -10.87
N ALA A 22 12.67 20.73 -10.75
CA ALA A 22 11.81 21.35 -9.75
C ALA A 22 10.32 20.97 -9.96
N VAL A 23 9.86 20.99 -11.22
CA VAL A 23 8.47 20.64 -11.57
C VAL A 23 8.17 19.18 -11.24
N ALA A 24 9.12 18.27 -11.47
CA ALA A 24 8.98 16.87 -11.12
C ALA A 24 8.89 16.66 -9.60
N ALA A 25 9.73 17.33 -8.82
CA ALA A 25 9.69 17.29 -7.36
C ALA A 25 8.36 17.82 -6.83
N ASP A 26 7.89 18.96 -7.34
CA ASP A 26 6.61 19.56 -6.94
C ASP A 26 5.42 18.66 -7.30
N LEU A 27 5.42 18.06 -8.49
CA LEU A 27 4.38 17.11 -8.91
C LEU A 27 4.38 15.84 -8.04
N ALA A 28 5.54 15.37 -7.61
CA ALA A 28 5.65 14.23 -6.70
C ALA A 28 4.98 14.55 -5.34
N VAL A 29 5.23 15.74 -4.80
CA VAL A 29 4.61 16.22 -3.56
C VAL A 29 3.10 16.38 -3.75
N GLU A 30 2.66 17.01 -4.83
CA GLU A 30 1.24 17.19 -5.14
C GLU A 30 0.49 15.85 -5.19
N ALA A 31 1.04 14.87 -5.92
CA ALA A 31 0.45 13.54 -6.04
C ALA A 31 0.33 12.81 -4.68
N MET A 32 1.32 12.97 -3.79
CA MET A 32 1.25 12.41 -2.45
C MET A 32 0.23 13.14 -1.58
N LEU A 33 0.17 14.47 -1.62
CA LEU A 33 -0.81 15.25 -0.86
C LEU A 33 -2.25 14.95 -1.29
N ASP A 34 -2.48 14.73 -2.59
CA ASP A 34 -3.76 14.28 -3.13
C ASP A 34 -4.12 12.86 -2.65
N THR A 35 -3.13 11.97 -2.55
CA THR A 35 -3.30 10.64 -1.94
C THR A 35 -3.69 10.75 -0.46
N LEU A 36 -3.06 11.64 0.31
CA LEU A 36 -3.42 11.92 1.70
C LEU A 36 -4.83 12.51 1.82
N ALA A 37 -5.21 13.43 0.93
CA ALA A 37 -6.55 14.01 0.89
C ALA A 37 -7.62 12.94 0.63
N ARG A 38 -7.40 12.06 -0.36
CA ARG A 38 -8.29 10.90 -0.60
C ARG A 38 -8.37 9.97 0.60
N THR A 39 -7.24 9.69 1.23
CA THR A 39 -7.15 8.82 2.41
C THR A 39 -7.98 9.35 3.59
N GLY A 40 -8.03 10.68 3.76
CA GLY A 40 -8.80 11.35 4.81
C GLY A 40 -10.22 11.79 4.44
N SER A 41 -10.70 11.45 3.24
CA SER A 41 -12.03 11.90 2.75
C SER A 41 -13.22 11.17 3.36
N VAL A 42 -12.98 10.06 4.07
CA VAL A 42 -13.99 9.25 4.78
C VAL A 42 -13.40 8.81 6.14
N PRO A 43 -14.23 8.36 7.12
CA PRO A 43 -13.71 7.79 8.36
C PRO A 43 -12.71 6.66 8.09
N ASN A 44 -11.46 6.85 8.52
CA ASN A 44 -10.35 5.95 8.23
C ASN A 44 -9.37 5.90 9.42
N PRO A 45 -9.75 5.21 10.52
CA PRO A 45 -8.96 5.22 11.76
C PRO A 45 -7.60 4.52 11.64
N PHE A 46 -7.39 3.72 10.59
CA PHE A 46 -6.12 3.02 10.35
C PHE A 46 -5.15 3.80 9.46
N GLY A 47 -5.61 4.85 8.78
CA GLY A 47 -4.82 5.58 7.79
C GLY A 47 -4.54 4.77 6.51
N TYR A 48 -5.37 3.77 6.18
CA TYR A 48 -5.16 2.95 4.99
C TYR A 48 -5.38 3.77 3.71
N PRO A 49 -4.46 3.74 2.72
CA PRO A 49 -4.52 4.60 1.55
C PRO A 49 -5.76 4.30 0.73
N ARG A 50 -6.47 5.35 0.36
CA ARG A 50 -7.55 5.25 -0.62
C ARG A 50 -7.03 5.58 -2.00
N GLN A 51 -7.62 4.93 -3.01
CA GLN A 51 -7.19 4.98 -4.39
C GLN A 51 -8.37 5.25 -5.32
N ARG A 52 -8.08 5.91 -6.44
CA ARG A 52 -9.02 6.07 -7.54
C ARG A 52 -8.99 4.80 -8.37
N VAL A 53 -10.12 4.09 -8.48
CA VAL A 53 -10.25 2.83 -9.19
C VAL A 53 -11.34 2.92 -10.26
N ARG A 54 -11.21 2.08 -11.29
CA ARG A 54 -12.23 1.87 -12.31
C ARG A 54 -12.44 0.37 -12.50
N PRO A 55 -13.54 -0.20 -11.97
CA PRO A 55 -13.90 -1.57 -12.29
C PRO A 55 -14.11 -1.76 -13.80
N ALA A 56 -13.87 -2.95 -14.33
CA ALA A 56 -14.11 -3.27 -15.73
C ALA A 56 -15.57 -3.00 -16.11
N GLY A 57 -15.79 -2.11 -17.08
CA GLY A 57 -17.12 -1.66 -17.50
C GLY A 57 -17.84 -0.72 -16.52
N GLY A 58 -17.19 -0.32 -15.42
CA GLY A 58 -17.69 0.62 -14.43
C GLY A 58 -17.20 2.06 -14.64
N THR A 59 -17.51 2.93 -13.68
CA THR A 59 -17.04 4.32 -13.64
C THR A 59 -15.98 4.52 -12.57
N ASP A 60 -15.23 5.61 -12.71
CA ASP A 60 -14.24 6.03 -11.72
C ASP A 60 -14.87 6.27 -10.34
N ARG A 61 -14.29 5.68 -9.30
CA ARG A 61 -14.66 5.90 -7.90
C ARG A 61 -13.44 5.83 -6.98
N ASP A 62 -13.53 6.43 -5.79
CA ASP A 62 -12.52 6.23 -4.76
C ASP A 62 -12.89 4.99 -3.92
N ALA A 63 -11.93 4.11 -3.67
CA ALA A 63 -12.09 2.89 -2.88
C ALA A 63 -10.88 2.68 -1.95
N PHE A 64 -11.02 1.81 -0.96
CA PHE A 64 -9.87 1.33 -0.18
C PHE A 64 -9.02 0.35 -1.01
N PHE A 65 -9.66 -0.67 -1.57
CA PHE A 65 -8.98 -1.78 -2.23
C PHE A 65 -9.19 -1.80 -3.75
N PHE A 66 -8.32 -2.52 -4.45
CA PHE A 66 -8.40 -2.76 -5.88
C PHE A 66 -9.70 -3.49 -6.28
N PRO A 67 -10.36 -3.12 -7.41
CA PRO A 67 -11.63 -3.72 -7.80
C PRO A 67 -11.46 -5.17 -8.24
N HIS A 68 -12.41 -6.02 -7.84
CA HIS A 68 -12.41 -7.44 -8.20
C HIS A 68 -12.70 -7.62 -9.68
N ALA A 69 -13.64 -6.82 -10.21
CA ALA A 69 -13.88 -6.72 -11.65
C ALA A 69 -12.83 -5.82 -12.30
N ASN A 70 -11.84 -6.42 -12.95
CA ASN A 70 -10.79 -5.74 -13.69
C ASN A 70 -10.42 -6.50 -14.98
N GLU A 71 -9.50 -5.97 -15.77
CA GLU A 71 -9.15 -6.46 -17.11
C GLU A 71 -8.58 -7.88 -17.13
N THR A 72 -8.09 -8.38 -16.00
CA THR A 72 -7.59 -9.76 -15.90
C THR A 72 -8.73 -10.77 -15.81
N GLY A 73 -9.92 -10.34 -15.39
CA GLY A 73 -11.09 -11.19 -15.18
C GLY A 73 -11.06 -12.07 -13.92
N TYR A 74 -9.96 -12.07 -13.14
CA TYR A 74 -9.88 -12.88 -11.91
C TYR A 74 -8.90 -12.36 -10.85
N TRP A 75 -7.88 -11.58 -11.24
CA TRP A 75 -6.74 -11.30 -10.38
C TRP A 75 -6.99 -10.05 -9.54
N TRP A 76 -6.96 -10.25 -8.22
CA TRP A 76 -6.96 -9.22 -7.18
C TRP A 76 -6.50 -9.92 -5.90
N GLN A 77 -5.79 -9.21 -5.04
CA GLN A 77 -5.18 -9.75 -3.84
C GLN A 77 -4.85 -8.62 -2.86
N GLY A 78 -4.34 -8.96 -1.68
CA GLY A 78 -3.88 -7.96 -0.73
C GLY A 78 -2.75 -7.09 -1.29
N GLU A 79 -2.68 -5.87 -0.76
CA GLU A 79 -1.92 -4.77 -1.38
C GLU A 79 -0.67 -4.36 -0.57
N ASN A 80 -0.10 -5.27 0.23
CA ASN A 80 1.04 -4.95 1.11
C ASN A 80 2.23 -4.30 0.38
N ALA A 81 2.46 -4.68 -0.88
CA ALA A 81 3.49 -4.07 -1.73
C ALA A 81 3.11 -2.65 -2.15
N GLY A 82 1.83 -2.46 -2.51
CA GLY A 82 1.28 -1.17 -2.90
C GLY A 82 1.39 -0.16 -1.77
N ILE A 83 0.97 -0.51 -0.55
CA ILE A 83 1.00 0.41 0.59
C ILE A 83 2.42 0.66 1.11
N ALA A 84 3.31 -0.35 1.08
CA ALA A 84 4.72 -0.15 1.41
C ALA A 84 5.42 0.78 0.40
N SER A 85 5.09 0.66 -0.90
CA SER A 85 5.61 1.59 -1.91
C SER A 85 5.15 3.04 -1.68
N LEU A 86 3.92 3.23 -1.19
CA LEU A 86 3.39 4.54 -0.84
C LEU A 86 4.06 5.12 0.41
N ALA A 87 4.40 4.29 1.41
CA ALA A 87 5.20 4.73 2.55
C ALA A 87 6.59 5.22 2.13
N ALA A 88 7.29 4.45 1.29
CA ALA A 88 8.59 4.87 0.77
C ALA A 88 8.50 6.20 -0.02
N ALA A 89 7.46 6.34 -0.87
CA ALA A 89 7.19 7.57 -1.61
C ALA A 89 6.90 8.77 -0.69
N ALA A 90 6.08 8.58 0.35
CA ALA A 90 5.74 9.63 1.30
C ALA A 90 6.99 10.13 2.06
N VAL A 91 7.87 9.22 2.48
CA VAL A 91 9.13 9.60 3.13
C VAL A 91 10.07 10.32 2.18
N ALA A 92 10.14 9.90 0.90
CA ALA A 92 10.94 10.58 -0.11
C ALA A 92 10.46 12.03 -0.32
N CYS A 93 9.15 12.24 -0.49
CA CYS A 93 8.58 13.60 -0.56
C CYS A 93 8.84 14.40 0.72
N ALA A 94 8.68 13.79 1.89
CA ALA A 94 8.91 14.44 3.17
C ALA A 94 10.37 14.88 3.41
N ARG A 95 11.33 14.46 2.58
CA ARG A 95 12.72 14.90 2.63
C ARG A 95 13.01 16.11 1.75
N LEU A 96 12.10 16.47 0.84
CA LEU A 96 12.27 17.63 -0.02
C LEU A 96 12.19 18.94 0.79
N ASP A 97 13.04 19.90 0.43
CA ASP A 97 13.12 21.20 1.11
C ASP A 97 11.89 22.08 0.86
N THR A 98 11.17 21.83 -0.23
CA THR A 98 9.93 22.54 -0.59
C THR A 98 8.74 22.16 0.29
N VAL A 99 8.81 21.04 1.03
CA VAL A 99 7.71 20.55 1.86
C VAL A 99 7.65 21.25 3.20
N THR A 100 6.48 21.84 3.50
CA THR A 100 6.22 22.56 4.75
C THR A 100 6.26 21.63 5.98
N GLY A 101 6.50 22.18 7.17
CA GLY A 101 6.47 21.40 8.43
C GLY A 101 5.19 20.58 8.62
N PRO A 102 3.99 21.18 8.50
CA PRO A 102 2.73 20.46 8.62
C PRO A 102 2.54 19.33 7.58
N ASP A 103 2.88 19.58 6.32
CA ASP A 103 2.76 18.54 5.27
C ASP A 103 3.78 17.43 5.45
N ARG A 104 5.00 17.77 5.91
CA ARG A 104 6.04 16.79 6.27
C ARG A 104 5.55 15.85 7.37
N GLU A 105 4.94 16.39 8.42
CA GLU A 105 4.38 15.58 9.51
C GLU A 105 3.26 14.66 9.01
N ARG A 106 2.38 15.17 8.15
CA ARG A 106 1.28 14.37 7.56
C ARG A 106 1.81 13.24 6.68
N LEU A 107 2.83 13.49 5.85
CA LEU A 107 3.47 12.48 4.99
C LEU A 107 4.15 11.39 5.83
N LEU A 108 4.87 11.78 6.89
CA LEU A 108 5.55 10.83 7.77
C LEU A 108 4.54 10.00 8.59
N ALA A 109 3.46 10.61 9.10
CA ALA A 109 2.39 9.89 9.78
C ALA A 109 1.71 8.88 8.84
N PHE A 110 1.41 9.30 7.61
CA PHE A 110 0.87 8.41 6.59
C PHE A 110 1.81 7.23 6.30
N ALA A 111 3.13 7.45 6.21
CA ALA A 111 4.10 6.37 5.99
C ALA A 111 4.10 5.36 7.15
N ASP A 112 4.10 5.86 8.40
CA ASP A 112 4.04 5.03 9.61
C ASP A 112 2.76 4.20 9.65
N ASP A 113 1.62 4.77 9.22
CA ASP A 113 0.34 4.07 9.18
C ASP A 113 0.38 2.83 8.28
N GLN A 114 1.11 2.88 7.15
CA GLN A 114 1.21 1.74 6.23
C GLN A 114 2.07 0.62 6.81
N LEU A 115 3.19 0.98 7.43
CA LEU A 115 4.04 0.01 8.10
C LEU A 115 3.32 -0.61 9.29
N ALA A 116 2.54 0.18 10.03
CA ALA A 116 1.71 -0.29 11.14
C ALA A 116 0.63 -1.26 10.65
N TRP A 117 -0.04 -0.99 9.53
CA TRP A 117 -1.01 -1.91 8.92
C TRP A 117 -0.39 -3.28 8.64
N ILE A 118 0.76 -3.31 7.96
CA ILE A 118 1.49 -4.54 7.60
C ILE A 118 1.91 -5.32 8.86
N THR A 119 2.29 -4.60 9.93
CA THR A 119 2.84 -5.20 11.15
C THR A 119 1.81 -5.47 12.25
N GLY A 120 0.51 -5.31 11.95
CA GLY A 120 -0.59 -5.81 12.80
C GLY A 120 -1.59 -4.78 13.30
N ARG A 121 -1.40 -3.49 13.00
CA ARG A 121 -2.40 -2.45 13.28
C ARG A 121 -3.45 -2.40 12.18
N ASN A 122 -4.21 -3.48 12.07
CA ASN A 122 -5.32 -3.67 11.13
C ASN A 122 -6.50 -4.35 11.85
N PRO A 123 -7.71 -4.38 11.26
CA PRO A 123 -8.91 -4.96 11.88
C PRO A 123 -8.79 -6.43 12.29
N PHE A 124 -7.84 -7.16 11.71
CA PHE A 124 -7.62 -8.58 11.96
C PHE A 124 -6.55 -8.83 13.04
N ASP A 125 -5.94 -7.76 13.58
CA ASP A 125 -4.93 -7.85 14.62
C ASP A 125 -3.80 -8.84 14.22
N ALA A 126 -3.46 -8.82 12.93
CA ALA A 126 -2.61 -9.80 12.28
C ALA A 126 -1.37 -9.17 11.67
N SER A 127 -0.20 -9.56 12.18
CA SER A 127 1.05 -9.21 11.51
C SER A 127 1.17 -10.04 10.23
N MET A 128 1.31 -9.34 9.10
CA MET A 128 1.51 -9.96 7.80
C MET A 128 2.99 -10.21 7.49
N LEU A 129 3.91 -9.82 8.39
CA LEU A 129 5.33 -10.17 8.36
C LEU A 129 5.56 -11.49 9.11
N GLN A 130 5.87 -12.55 8.37
CA GLN A 130 6.00 -13.90 8.90
C GLN A 130 7.11 -14.00 9.95
N GLY A 131 6.80 -14.59 11.10
CA GLY A 131 7.75 -14.77 12.21
C GLY A 131 7.91 -13.52 13.09
N ARG A 132 7.10 -12.47 12.88
CA ARG A 132 7.08 -11.27 13.71
C ARG A 132 5.65 -10.89 14.08
N GLY A 133 5.45 -10.41 15.30
CA GLY A 133 4.13 -10.04 15.82
C GLY A 133 3.34 -11.28 16.25
N ARG A 134 2.03 -11.26 16.00
CA ARG A 134 1.10 -12.36 16.31
C ARG A 134 0.06 -12.50 15.20
N ASN A 135 -0.68 -13.61 15.24
CA ASN A 135 -1.69 -13.97 14.25
C ASN A 135 -1.12 -13.98 12.81
N ASN A 136 0.13 -14.45 12.66
CA ASN A 136 0.69 -14.72 11.33
C ASN A 136 -0.12 -15.83 10.66
N VAL A 137 -0.50 -15.63 9.39
CA VAL A 137 -1.21 -16.65 8.60
C VAL A 137 -0.24 -17.51 7.83
N ASP A 138 -0.58 -18.79 7.69
CA ASP A 138 0.14 -19.71 6.83
C ASP A 138 -0.71 -19.97 5.57
N TYR A 139 -0.05 -20.20 4.44
CA TYR A 139 -0.73 -20.40 3.17
C TYR A 139 -1.23 -21.84 3.02
N ALA A 140 -0.31 -22.80 3.01
CA ALA A 140 -0.65 -24.21 2.97
C ALA A 140 0.48 -25.05 3.58
N THR A 141 0.17 -26.21 4.15
CA THR A 141 1.16 -27.11 4.75
C THR A 141 2.26 -27.53 3.76
N ASP A 142 1.89 -27.77 2.51
CA ASP A 142 2.83 -28.18 1.45
C ASP A 142 3.60 -26.99 0.85
N PHE A 143 3.14 -25.77 1.10
CA PHE A 143 3.73 -24.50 0.61
C PHE A 143 3.82 -23.48 1.75
N PRO A 144 4.68 -23.74 2.76
CA PRO A 144 4.69 -22.96 3.98
C PRO A 144 5.23 -21.54 3.75
N ASN A 145 4.64 -20.58 4.45
CA ASN A 145 5.17 -19.22 4.52
C ASN A 145 6.49 -19.19 5.30
N LEU A 146 7.50 -18.51 4.77
CA LEU A 146 8.84 -18.47 5.34
C LEU A 146 9.05 -17.22 6.22
N PRO A 147 9.77 -17.32 7.35
CA PRO A 147 10.11 -16.16 8.17
C PRO A 147 10.77 -15.03 7.38
N GLY A 148 10.31 -13.79 7.61
CA GLY A 148 10.75 -12.60 6.88
C GLY A 148 10.00 -12.34 5.56
N GLY A 149 9.21 -13.30 5.07
CA GLY A 149 8.28 -13.08 3.97
C GLY A 149 7.03 -12.32 4.42
N ILE A 150 6.40 -11.62 3.47
CA ILE A 150 5.16 -10.87 3.70
C ILE A 150 4.08 -11.43 2.76
N VAL A 151 2.92 -11.75 3.34
CA VAL A 151 1.77 -12.28 2.59
C VAL A 151 1.11 -11.18 1.75
N ASN A 152 0.26 -11.56 0.80
CA ASN A 152 -0.52 -10.63 -0.01
C ASN A 152 -1.30 -9.64 0.87
N GLY A 153 -2.06 -10.16 1.84
CA GLY A 153 -2.70 -9.38 2.89
C GLY A 153 -4.19 -9.13 2.70
N VAL A 154 -4.69 -8.07 3.35
CA VAL A 154 -6.11 -7.73 3.44
C VAL A 154 -6.65 -7.16 2.12
N THR A 155 -7.90 -7.48 1.80
CA THR A 155 -8.64 -6.99 0.62
C THR A 155 -10.00 -6.43 1.03
N SER A 156 -10.78 -5.98 0.03
CA SER A 156 -12.23 -5.87 0.17
C SER A 156 -12.92 -7.24 0.30
N GLY A 157 -14.16 -7.25 0.78
CA GLY A 157 -14.98 -8.45 0.97
C GLY A 157 -15.22 -9.23 -0.32
N TRP A 158 -15.28 -10.57 -0.23
CA TRP A 158 -15.44 -11.44 -1.40
C TRP A 158 -16.67 -11.12 -2.24
N THR A 159 -17.83 -10.98 -1.60
CA THR A 159 -19.11 -10.64 -2.26
C THR A 159 -19.46 -9.15 -2.24
N ASP A 160 -18.84 -8.37 -1.36
CA ASP A 160 -19.11 -6.94 -1.17
C ASP A 160 -17.79 -6.16 -1.10
N GLU A 161 -17.51 -5.37 -2.14
CA GLU A 161 -16.27 -4.60 -2.23
C GLU A 161 -16.21 -3.41 -1.25
N GLU A 162 -17.31 -3.08 -0.57
CA GLU A 162 -17.34 -2.08 0.50
C GLU A 162 -17.11 -2.70 1.89
N ASP A 163 -17.08 -4.03 2.00
CA ASP A 163 -16.65 -4.76 3.19
C ASP A 163 -15.13 -5.06 3.14
N ILE A 164 -14.60 -5.70 4.18
CA ILE A 164 -13.19 -6.02 4.33
C ILE A 164 -13.00 -7.53 4.57
N ALA A 165 -11.96 -8.11 3.96
CA ALA A 165 -11.68 -9.54 4.09
C ALA A 165 -10.20 -9.86 4.29
N PHE A 166 -9.98 -10.90 5.10
CA PHE A 166 -8.72 -11.60 5.24
C PHE A 166 -9.01 -13.05 5.59
N LEU A 167 -8.85 -13.96 4.60
CA LEU A 167 -9.28 -15.36 4.68
C LEU A 167 -10.76 -15.51 5.09
N PRO A 168 -11.71 -14.89 4.37
CA PRO A 168 -13.11 -14.93 4.74
C PRO A 168 -13.72 -16.31 4.43
N SER A 169 -14.68 -16.76 5.25
CA SER A 169 -15.23 -18.12 5.15
C SER A 169 -16.10 -18.37 3.91
N ASP A 170 -16.50 -17.31 3.21
CA ASP A 170 -17.28 -17.34 1.98
C ASP A 170 -16.41 -17.37 0.72
N ALA A 171 -15.08 -17.29 0.86
CA ALA A 171 -14.15 -17.53 -0.24
C ALA A 171 -14.23 -18.99 -0.72
N PRO A 172 -14.23 -19.24 -2.04
CA PRO A 172 -14.13 -20.58 -2.59
C PRO A 172 -12.81 -21.26 -2.18
N GLU A 173 -12.86 -22.59 -2.07
CA GLU A 173 -11.66 -23.39 -1.87
C GLU A 173 -10.65 -23.12 -3.00
N GLY A 174 -9.41 -22.81 -2.61
CA GLY A 174 -8.33 -22.51 -3.55
C GLY A 174 -8.16 -21.02 -3.90
N ASP A 175 -8.98 -20.10 -3.37
CA ASP A 175 -8.78 -18.65 -3.52
C ASP A 175 -7.94 -18.03 -2.38
N ASP A 176 -7.48 -18.82 -1.41
CA ASP A 176 -6.71 -18.37 -0.25
C ASP A 176 -5.41 -17.64 -0.61
N TRP A 177 -4.89 -17.89 -1.82
CA TRP A 177 -3.70 -17.23 -2.36
C TRP A 177 -3.82 -15.71 -2.30
N ARG A 178 -5.03 -15.16 -2.49
CA ARG A 178 -5.28 -13.70 -2.48
C ARG A 178 -4.91 -13.02 -1.17
N TRP A 179 -4.92 -13.77 -0.07
CA TRP A 179 -4.65 -13.25 1.27
C TRP A 179 -3.36 -13.81 1.87
N ALA A 180 -3.17 -15.13 1.85
CA ALA A 180 -2.17 -15.81 2.67
C ALA A 180 -0.87 -16.16 1.93
N GLU A 181 -0.83 -16.13 0.60
CA GLU A 181 0.39 -16.43 -0.14
C GLU A 181 1.43 -15.32 0.03
N GLN A 182 2.70 -15.69 0.26
CA GLN A 182 3.82 -14.76 0.21
C GLN A 182 4.22 -14.43 -1.21
N TRP A 183 4.53 -13.16 -1.45
CA TRP A 183 5.05 -12.72 -2.74
C TRP A 183 6.19 -11.72 -2.57
N ILE A 184 7.28 -11.93 -3.31
CA ILE A 184 8.54 -11.18 -3.16
C ILE A 184 8.41 -9.65 -3.28
N PRO A 185 7.47 -9.05 -4.05
CA PRO A 185 7.32 -7.60 -4.08
C PRO A 185 6.91 -7.01 -2.74
N HIS A 186 6.15 -7.74 -1.92
CA HIS A 186 5.75 -7.28 -0.59
C HIS A 186 6.97 -7.06 0.29
N THR A 187 7.85 -8.07 0.38
CA THR A 187 9.10 -7.97 1.13
C THR A 187 10.03 -6.92 0.55
N GLY A 188 10.16 -6.85 -0.78
CA GLY A 188 11.03 -5.87 -1.45
C GLY A 188 10.62 -4.42 -1.16
N TRP A 189 9.34 -4.10 -1.30
CA TRP A 189 8.83 -2.76 -0.99
C TRP A 189 8.85 -2.45 0.50
N PHE A 190 8.51 -3.42 1.36
CA PHE A 190 8.59 -3.24 2.80
C PHE A 190 10.01 -2.94 3.26
N LEU A 191 11.00 -3.67 2.73
CA LEU A 191 12.41 -3.45 3.02
C LEU A 191 12.84 -2.02 2.66
N LEU A 192 12.46 -1.53 1.48
CA LEU A 192 12.75 -0.15 1.07
C LEU A 192 12.07 0.87 2.00
N ALA A 193 10.80 0.63 2.34
CA ALA A 193 10.04 1.52 3.21
C ALA A 193 10.65 1.61 4.62
N VAL A 194 11.00 0.49 5.24
CA VAL A 194 11.65 0.50 6.57
C VAL A 194 13.08 1.05 6.53
N ALA A 195 13.83 0.81 5.45
CA ALA A 195 15.18 1.35 5.30
C ALA A 195 15.19 2.88 5.09
N THR A 196 14.07 3.44 4.66
CA THR A 196 13.91 4.89 4.47
C THR A 196 13.13 5.56 5.59
N ALA A 197 12.45 4.80 6.45
CA ALA A 197 11.70 5.29 7.60
C ALA A 197 12.55 6.15 8.55
N ARG A 198 11.86 7.00 9.32
CA ARG A 198 12.44 7.97 10.26
C ARG A 198 12.96 7.34 11.55
#